data_AF-A0A0G1F4A0-F1
#
_entry.id   AF-A0A0G1F4A0-F1
#
_cell.length_a   1.000
_cell.length_b   1.000
_cell.length_c   1.000
_cell.angle_alpha   90.00
_cell.angle_beta   90.00
_cell.angle_gamma   90.00
#
_symmetry.space_group_name_H-M   'P 1'
#
loop_
_entity.id
_entity.type
_entity.pdbx_description
1 polymer ?
#
loop_
_entity_poly.entity_id
_entity_poly.type
_entity_poly.pdbx_seq_one_letter_code
_entity_poly.pdbx_strand_id
1 'polypeptide(L)' 'MEKAYAIQAGREIRVFVKPEQIDDLASHQLAKEIAKRIEDELNYPGEIKVNVIRESRVVEYAK' A
#
# COMPACT_ATOMS: atom_id res chain seq x y z
N MET A 1 -8.44 14.80 2.61
CA MET A 1 -8.24 14.11 1.32
C MET A 1 -6.75 13.93 1.13
N GLU A 2 -6.19 12.81 1.58
CA GLU A 2 -4.76 12.53 1.46
C GLU A 2 -4.50 11.99 0.05
N LYS A 3 -3.92 12.83 -0.81
CA LYS A 3 -3.47 12.43 -2.15
C LYS A 3 -2.11 11.75 -2.00
N ALA A 4 -2.02 10.47 -2.31
CA ALA A 4 -0.75 9.75 -2.39
C ALA A 4 -0.18 9.87 -3.81
N TYR A 5 1.02 10.45 -3.93
CA TYR A 5 1.81 10.51 -5.17
C TYR A 5 2.77 9.31 -5.17
N ALA A 6 2.79 8.52 -6.26
CA ALA A 6 3.75 7.44 -6.43
C ALA A 6 5.11 7.98 -6.90
N ILE A 7 6.18 7.67 -6.15
CA ILE A 7 7.56 8.04 -6.48
C ILE A 7 8.20 6.97 -7.40
N GLN A 8 8.82 7.51 -8.44
CA GLN A 8 9.65 6.97 -9.51
C GLN A 8 10.58 5.79 -9.15
N ALA A 9 10.57 4.76 -10.02
CA ALA A 9 11.47 3.59 -10.16
C ALA A 9 11.24 2.37 -9.24
N GLY A 10 10.60 1.32 -9.77
CA GLY A 10 10.55 -0.03 -9.19
C GLY A 10 9.16 -0.64 -9.26
N ARG A 11 9.04 -1.90 -9.69
CA ARG A 11 7.79 -2.66 -9.83
C ARG A 11 7.14 -2.98 -8.46
N GLU A 12 7.03 -2.00 -7.58
CA GLU A 12 6.56 -2.17 -6.21
C GLU A 12 5.71 -0.97 -5.77
N ILE A 13 4.54 -1.28 -5.20
CA ILE A 13 3.64 -0.32 -4.57
C ILE A 13 3.55 -0.68 -3.10
N ARG A 14 3.79 0.31 -2.22
CA ARG A 14 3.65 0.17 -0.78
C ARG A 14 2.46 1.00 -0.30
N VAL A 15 1.55 0.35 0.40
CA VAL A 15 0.34 0.94 0.96
C VAL A 15 0.45 0.85 2.47
N PHE A 16 0.52 2.01 3.12
CA PHE A 16 0.59 2.08 4.57
C PHE A 16 -0.81 2.30 5.13
N VAL A 17 -1.18 1.48 6.12
CA VAL A 17 -2.50 1.52 6.75
C VAL A 17 -2.37 1.56 8.26
N LYS A 18 -3.37 2.16 8.91
CA LYS A 18 -3.46 2.20 10.37
C LYS A 18 -3.98 0.87 10.91
N PRO A 19 -3.28 0.19 11.83
CA PRO A 19 -3.71 -1.07 12.41
C PRO A 19 -5.11 -1.04 13.05
N GLU A 20 -5.56 0.14 13.51
CA GLU A 20 -6.86 0.31 14.17
C GLU A 20 -8.03 0.35 13.16
N GLN A 21 -7.75 0.55 11.88
CA GLN A 21 -8.76 0.70 10.83
C GLN A 21 -8.92 -0.56 9.99
N ILE A 22 -7.93 -1.46 10.00
CA ILE A 22 -7.91 -2.62 9.12
C ILE A 22 -7.23 -3.80 9.82
N ASP A 23 -7.88 -4.96 9.78
CA ASP A 23 -7.33 -6.20 10.28
C ASP A 23 -6.48 -6.92 9.22
N ASP A 24 -5.97 -8.12 9.55
CA ASP A 24 -5.10 -8.87 8.65
C ASP A 24 -5.84 -9.38 7.40
N LEU A 25 -7.11 -9.79 7.56
CA LEU A 25 -7.91 -10.30 6.46
C LEU A 25 -8.24 -9.17 5.47
N ALA A 26 -8.69 -8.02 5.99
CA ALA A 26 -8.97 -6.85 5.19
C ALA A 26 -7.70 -6.29 4.53
N SER A 27 -6.53 -6.38 5.19
CA SER A 27 -5.24 -6.01 4.58
C SER A 27 -4.89 -6.90 3.39
N HIS A 28 -5.17 -8.20 3.48
CA HIS A 28 -4.98 -9.14 2.38
C HIS A 28 -5.94 -8.85 1.21
N GLN A 29 -7.21 -8.59 1.52
CA GLN A 29 -8.21 -8.21 0.52
C GLN A 29 -7.82 -6.92 -0.20
N LEU A 30 -7.40 -5.89 0.54
CA LEU A 30 -6.94 -4.62 0.00
C LEU A 30 -5.75 -4.80 -0.95
N ALA A 31 -4.76 -5.61 -0.58
CA ALA A 31 -3.62 -5.89 -1.46
C ALA A 31 -4.06 -6.51 -2.78
N LYS A 32 -5.00 -7.48 -2.72
CA LYS A 32 -5.55 -8.17 -3.88
C LYS A 32 -6.38 -7.25 -4.77
N GLU A 33 -7.21 -6.40 -4.18
CA GLU A 33 -8.03 -5.42 -4.92
C GLU A 33 -7.17 -4.41 -5.65
N ILE A 34 -6.13 -3.88 -4.99
CA ILE A 34 -5.18 -2.94 -5.61
C ILE A 34 -4.44 -3.61 -6.75
N ALA A 35 -3.92 -4.83 -6.55
CA ALA A 35 -3.23 -5.59 -7.60
C ALA A 35 -4.14 -5.84 -8.82
N LYS A 36 -5.39 -6.25 -8.60
CA LYS A 36 -6.36 -6.46 -9.67
C LYS A 36 -6.67 -5.16 -10.42
N ARG A 37 -6.87 -4.07 -9.70
CA ARG A 37 -7.16 -2.77 -10.31
C ARG A 37 -6.00 -2.26 -11.16
N ILE A 38 -4.77 -2.51 -10.73
CA ILE A 38 -3.55 -2.22 -11.51
C ILE A 38 -3.53 -3.06 -12.79
N GLU A 39 -3.82 -4.37 -12.68
CA GLU A 39 -3.90 -5.27 -13.84
C GLU A 39 -4.97 -4.80 -14.84
N ASP A 40 -6.13 -4.34 -14.35
CA ASP A 40 -7.23 -3.87 -15.19
C ASP A 40 -6.95 -2.49 -15.85
N GLU A 41 -6.29 -1.56 -15.14
CA GLU A 41 -6.07 -0.18 -15.60
C GLU A 41 -4.77 0.01 -16.41
N LEU A 42 -3.77 -0.88 -16.24
CA LEU A 42 -2.43 -0.71 -16.81
C LEU A 42 -2.06 -1.90 -17.71
N ASN A 43 -1.92 -1.64 -19.02
CA ASN A 43 -1.25 -2.54 -19.96
C ASN A 43 0.29 -2.49 -19.78
N TYR A 44 0.77 -2.81 -18.58
CA TYR A 44 2.21 -2.89 -18.30
C TYR A 44 2.69 -4.34 -18.41
N PRO A 45 3.68 -4.63 -19.27
CA PRO A 45 4.27 -5.96 -19.31
C PRO A 45 5.12 -6.20 -18.05
N GLY A 46 4.63 -7.08 -17.17
CA GLY A 46 5.36 -7.57 -16.01
C GLY A 46 4.57 -7.48 -14.70
N GLU A 47 5.05 -8.18 -13.69
CA GLU A 47 4.41 -8.21 -12.38
C GLU A 47 4.71 -6.92 -11.60
N ILE A 48 3.69 -6.39 -10.93
CA ILE A 48 3.80 -5.28 -9.98
C ILE A 48 3.53 -5.82 -8.58
N LYS A 49 4.51 -5.70 -7.69
CA LYS A 49 4.39 -6.16 -6.31
C LYS A 49 3.59 -5.15 -5.49
N VAL A 50 2.50 -5.59 -4.85
CA VAL A 50 1.72 -4.76 -3.93
C VAL A 50 1.96 -5.21 -2.50
N ASN A 51 2.51 -4.32 -1.68
CA ASN A 51 2.76 -4.55 -0.26
C ASN A 51 1.85 -3.65 0.57
N VAL A 52 0.97 -4.27 1.37
CA VAL A 52 0.19 -3.56 2.40
C VAL A 52 0.92 -3.71 3.72
N ILE A 53 1.28 -2.57 4.32
CA ILE A 53 2.05 -2.50 5.56
C ILE A 53 1.17 -1.82 6.61
N ARG A 54 0.76 -2.58 7.62
CA ARG A 54 0.11 -1.98 8.80
C ARG A 54 1.19 -1.41 9.71
N GLU A 55 1.17 -0.11 9.94
CA GLU A 55 2.24 0.59 10.66
C GLU A 55 1.67 1.46 11.77
N SER A 56 2.20 1.29 12.99
CA SER A 56 2.01 2.23 14.09
C SER A 56 3.27 3.08 14.23
N ARG A 57 3.12 4.41 14.16
CA ARG A 57 4.21 5.37 14.33
C ARG A 57 4.03 6.10 15.64
N VAL A 58 4.96 5.92 16.57
CA VAL A 58 5.05 6.65 17.83
C VAL A 58 6.35 7.43 17.82
N VAL A 59 6.29 8.72 18.11
CA VAL A 59 7.45 9.61 18.14
C VAL A 59 7.47 10.34 19.47
N GLU A 60 8.58 10.22 20.20
CA GLU A 60 8.85 10.99 21.42
C GLU A 60 10.14 11.78 21.28
N TYR A 61 10.19 12.93 21.95
CA TYR A 61 11.34 13.81 21.95
C TYR A 61 11.81 14.02 23.40
N ALA A 62 13.10 13.80 23.64
CA ALA A 62 13.77 14.24 24.86
C ALA A 62 14.36 15.64 24.62
N LYS A 63 14.46 16.45 25.69
CA LYS A 63 15.13 17.75 25.67
C LYS A 63 16.50 17.66 26.31
#